data_AF-X1HEQ2-F1
#
_entry.id   AF-X1HEQ2-F1
#
_cell.length_a   1.000
_cell.length_b   1.000
_cell.length_c   1.000
_cell.angle_alpha   90.00
_cell.angle_beta   90.00
_cell.angle_gamma   90.00
#
_symmetry.space_group_name_H-M   'P 1'
#
loop_
_entity.id
_entity.type
_entity.pdbx_description
1 polymer ?
#
loop_
_entity_poly.entity_id
_entity_poly.type
_entity_poly.pdbx_seq_one_letter_code
_entity_poly.pdbx_strand_id
1 'polypeptide(L)'
;ALIPNAGIFKFFSTPDAVSTFSRGHAEKWKAQANYKTFWMSGVTPNMFLRSLPGPYNFISLDAEGLSLELLELMATAIAKCGWFKSLRLICVEAEGEQRVKVSKLLKKAWDFFVIGETGENIICGIP
;
A
#
# COMPACT_ATOMS: atom_id res chain seq x y z
N ALA A 1 0.75 3.74 11.98
CA ALA A 1 -0.73 3.72 11.99
C ALA A 1 -1.17 3.99 10.57
N LEU A 2 -1.84 3.03 9.94
CA LEU A 2 -2.50 3.27 8.67
C LEU A 2 -3.53 4.38 8.84
N ILE A 3 -3.83 5.09 7.77
CA ILE A 3 -4.95 6.03 7.74
C ILE A 3 -6.17 5.24 7.20
N PRO A 4 -6.98 4.60 8.06
CA PRO A 4 -8.21 3.95 7.60
C PRO A 4 -9.26 4.99 7.17
N ASN A 5 -9.08 6.25 7.55
CA ASN A 5 -10.08 7.31 7.44
C ASN A 5 -9.51 8.51 6.70
N ALA A 6 -10.26 9.06 5.74
CA ALA A 6 -9.90 10.33 5.13
C ALA A 6 -9.76 11.44 6.17
N GLY A 7 -8.87 12.40 5.93
CA GLY A 7 -8.67 13.50 6.86
C GLY A 7 -7.39 14.28 6.64
N ILE A 8 -7.12 15.23 7.53
CA ILE A 8 -5.88 16.01 7.53
C ILE A 8 -4.99 15.48 8.64
N PHE A 9 -3.75 15.11 8.30
CA PHE A 9 -2.79 14.49 9.19
C PHE A 9 -1.49 15.28 9.21
N LYS A 10 -0.88 15.35 10.40
CA LYS A 10 0.48 15.85 10.51
C LYS A 10 1.44 14.77 10.01
N PHE A 11 2.29 15.13 9.07
CA PHE A 11 3.30 14.27 8.48
C PHE A 11 4.68 14.79 8.80
N PHE A 12 5.61 13.87 9.04
CA PHE A 12 7.00 14.13 9.31
C PHE A 12 7.80 13.74 8.08
N SER A 13 8.47 14.70 7.44
CA SER A 13 9.24 14.45 6.23
C SER A 13 10.67 14.93 6.36
N THR A 14 11.58 14.17 5.77
CA THR A 14 13.02 14.42 5.76
C THR A 14 13.62 13.78 4.51
N PRO A 15 14.68 14.35 3.93
CA PRO A 15 15.47 13.68 2.90
C PRO A 15 16.42 12.60 3.48
N ASP A 16 16.68 12.65 4.79
CA ASP A 16 17.73 11.84 5.44
C ASP A 16 17.25 10.45 5.88
N ALA A 17 15.93 10.22 5.88
CA ALA A 17 15.29 9.01 6.36
C ALA A 17 13.86 8.89 5.80
N VAL A 18 13.20 7.80 6.18
CA VAL A 18 11.82 7.50 5.77
C VAL A 18 10.86 8.54 6.32
N SER A 19 10.13 9.22 5.42
CA SER A 19 9.06 10.13 5.82
C SER A 19 7.85 9.35 6.37
N THR A 20 7.22 9.83 7.44
CA THR A 20 6.26 9.03 8.22
C THR A 20 5.13 9.86 8.82
N PHE A 21 3.97 9.22 9.02
CA PHE A 21 2.89 9.75 9.88
C PHE A 21 3.06 9.38 11.35
N SER A 22 3.96 8.45 11.66
CA SER A 22 4.17 7.98 13.03
C SER A 22 5.07 8.94 13.79
N ARG A 23 4.50 9.68 14.75
CA ARG A 23 5.30 10.52 15.65
C ARG A 23 6.38 9.72 16.37
N GLY A 24 6.07 8.50 16.82
CA GLY A 24 7.05 7.65 17.50
C GLY A 24 8.22 7.24 16.60
N HIS A 25 7.97 7.03 15.30
CA HIS A 25 9.02 6.74 14.33
C HIS A 25 9.89 7.99 14.10
N ALA A 26 9.28 9.17 13.92
CA ALA A 26 10.03 10.43 13.79
C ALA A 26 10.90 10.72 15.02
N GLU A 27 10.36 10.53 16.23
CA GLU A 27 11.11 10.72 17.49
C GLU A 27 12.25 9.71 17.66
N LYS A 28 12.08 8.46 17.20
CA LYS A 28 13.14 7.44 17.22
C LYS A 28 14.35 7.87 16.38
N TRP A 29 14.12 8.52 15.25
CA TRP A 29 15.15 8.88 14.28
C TRP A 29 15.57 10.36 14.32
N LYS A 30 15.05 11.15 15.26
CA LYS A 30 15.33 12.60 15.33
C LYS A 30 16.80 12.96 15.50
N ALA A 31 17.61 12.02 15.99
CA ALA A 31 19.05 12.22 16.15
C ALA A 31 19.81 12.04 14.82
N GLN A 32 19.24 11.30 13.87
CA GLN A 32 19.85 10.97 12.59
C GLN A 32 19.18 11.68 11.40
N ALA A 33 17.98 12.23 11.57
CA ALA A 33 17.22 12.83 10.49
C ALA A 33 16.49 14.11 10.93
N ASN A 34 16.53 15.13 10.06
CA ASN A 34 15.91 16.43 10.34
C ASN A 34 14.47 16.50 9.83
N TYR A 35 13.54 15.88 10.56
CA TYR A 35 12.13 15.87 10.20
C TYR A 35 11.50 17.27 10.27
N LYS A 36 10.96 17.72 9.13
CA LYS A 36 10.03 18.85 9.02
C LYS A 36 8.60 18.34 9.12
N THR A 37 7.72 19.12 9.77
CA THR A 37 6.30 18.78 9.85
C THR A 37 5.48 19.60 8.88
N PHE A 38 4.57 18.97 8.15
CA PHE A 38 3.52 19.64 7.39
C PHE A 38 2.20 18.89 7.54
N TRP A 39 1.12 19.53 7.10
CA TRP A 39 -0.21 18.91 7.08
C TRP A 39 -0.49 18.37 5.69
N MET A 40 -0.98 17.14 5.61
CA MET A 40 -1.38 16.53 4.35
C MET A 40 -2.74 15.86 4.44
N SER A 41 -3.43 15.81 3.31
CA SER A 41 -4.69 15.10 3.19
C SER A 41 -4.43 13.62 3.00
N GLY A 42 -4.92 12.79 3.92
CA GLY A 42 -5.03 11.35 3.72
C GLY A 42 -6.26 11.05 2.87
N VAL A 43 -6.08 10.18 1.88
CA VAL A 43 -7.17 9.66 1.04
C VAL A 43 -7.30 8.16 1.23
N THR A 44 -8.53 7.65 1.18
CA THR A 44 -8.77 6.20 1.21
C THR A 44 -8.65 5.62 -0.21
N PRO A 45 -8.35 4.31 -0.36
CA PRO A 45 -8.45 3.62 -1.63
C PRO A 45 -9.76 3.88 -2.39
N ASN A 46 -10.90 3.86 -1.70
CA ASN A 46 -12.19 4.14 -2.33
C ASN A 46 -12.27 5.58 -2.89
N MET A 47 -11.75 6.57 -2.17
CA MET A 47 -11.72 7.95 -2.66
C MET A 47 -10.78 8.12 -3.83
N PHE A 48 -9.59 7.50 -3.76
CA PHE A 48 -8.60 7.52 -4.83
C PHE A 48 -9.18 6.95 -6.12
N LEU A 49 -9.70 5.71 -6.06
CA LEU A 49 -10.28 5.05 -7.22
C LEU A 49 -11.49 5.85 -7.76
N ARG A 50 -12.39 6.36 -6.92
CA ARG A 50 -13.50 7.22 -7.42
C ARG A 50 -13.03 8.47 -8.15
N SER A 51 -11.92 9.07 -7.72
CA SER A 51 -11.39 10.31 -8.30
C SER A 51 -10.57 10.06 -9.57
N LEU A 52 -9.91 8.91 -9.65
CA LEU A 52 -9.14 8.46 -10.79
C LEU A 52 -9.67 7.08 -11.22
N PRO A 53 -10.77 7.05 -11.98
CA PRO A 53 -11.37 5.80 -12.37
C PRO A 53 -10.47 5.05 -13.38
N GLY A 54 -10.39 3.73 -13.22
CA GLY A 54 -9.62 2.85 -14.09
C GLY A 54 -10.20 2.70 -15.52
N PRO A 55 -9.73 1.69 -16.28
CA PRO A 55 -9.12 0.46 -15.78
C PRO A 55 -7.61 0.56 -15.51
N TYR A 56 -7.19 0.00 -14.37
CA TYR A 56 -5.78 -0.25 -14.08
C TYR A 56 -5.43 -1.70 -14.41
N ASN A 57 -4.32 -1.90 -15.12
CA ASN A 57 -3.80 -3.24 -15.45
C ASN A 57 -2.71 -3.70 -14.46
N PHE A 58 -2.13 -2.79 -13.71
CA PHE A 58 -1.09 -3.03 -12.72
C PHE A 58 -1.27 -2.13 -11.49
N ILE A 59 -1.00 -2.69 -10.30
CA ILE A 59 -0.92 -1.95 -9.04
C ILE A 59 0.37 -2.35 -8.33
N SER A 60 1.16 -1.35 -7.90
CA SER A 60 2.32 -1.54 -7.04
C SER A 60 2.03 -0.93 -5.67
N LEU A 61 2.20 -1.72 -4.62
CA LEU A 61 2.02 -1.30 -3.22
C LEU A 61 3.35 -1.44 -2.50
N ASP A 62 3.92 -0.28 -2.18
CA ASP A 62 5.15 -0.13 -1.41
C ASP A 62 4.85 0.94 -0.35
N ALA A 63 4.66 0.47 0.87
CA ALA A 63 4.23 1.25 2.00
C ALA A 63 4.85 0.62 3.24
N GLU A 64 5.95 1.19 3.70
CA GLU A 64 6.78 0.61 4.76
C GLU A 64 5.96 0.02 5.92
N GLY A 65 5.99 -1.31 6.00
CA GLY A 65 5.34 -2.09 7.06
C GLY A 65 3.80 -2.04 7.07
N LEU A 66 3.16 -1.53 6.01
CA LEU A 66 1.71 -1.36 5.88
C LEU A 66 1.14 -1.87 4.54
N SER A 67 1.99 -2.42 3.67
CA SER A 67 1.63 -2.89 2.33
C SER A 67 0.53 -3.96 2.34
N LEU A 68 0.50 -4.87 3.32
CA LEU A 68 -0.53 -5.90 3.44
C LEU A 68 -1.90 -5.31 3.82
N GLU A 69 -1.95 -4.45 4.82
CA GLU A 69 -3.20 -3.81 5.25
C GLU A 69 -3.73 -2.85 4.17
N LEU A 70 -2.83 -2.15 3.46
CA LEU A 70 -3.22 -1.35 2.30
C LEU A 70 -3.80 -2.24 1.19
N LEU A 71 -3.22 -3.41 0.95
CA LEU A 71 -3.72 -4.36 -0.03
C LEU A 71 -5.16 -4.83 0.31
N GLU A 72 -5.45 -5.11 1.58
CA GLU A 72 -6.81 -5.51 2.02
C GLU A 72 -7.86 -4.41 1.73
N LEU A 73 -7.49 -3.16 1.98
CA LEU A 73 -8.35 -2.01 1.68
C LEU A 73 -8.52 -1.79 0.18
N MET A 74 -7.43 -1.92 -0.59
CA MET A 74 -7.45 -1.84 -2.05
C MET A 74 -8.32 -2.95 -2.65
N ALA A 75 -8.23 -4.17 -2.14
CA ALA A 75 -9.02 -5.30 -2.64
C ALA A 75 -10.53 -5.06 -2.50
N THR A 76 -10.95 -4.56 -1.34
CA THR A 76 -12.33 -4.15 -1.09
C THR A 76 -12.78 -3.03 -2.02
N ALA A 77 -11.90 -2.04 -2.28
CA ALA A 77 -12.23 -0.89 -3.11
C ALA A 77 -12.36 -1.26 -4.60
N ILE A 78 -11.43 -2.05 -5.12
CA ILE A 78 -11.45 -2.53 -6.52
C ILE A 78 -12.69 -3.39 -6.79
N ALA A 79 -13.08 -4.26 -5.84
CA ALA A 79 -14.29 -5.07 -5.96
C ALA A 79 -15.55 -4.20 -6.13
N LYS A 80 -15.65 -3.06 -5.43
CA LYS A 80 -16.77 -2.12 -5.55
C LYS A 80 -16.77 -1.35 -6.86
N CYS A 81 -15.60 -1.07 -7.42
CA CYS A 81 -15.46 -0.31 -8.67
C CYS A 81 -15.60 -1.17 -9.93
N GLY A 82 -15.56 -2.50 -9.82
CA GLY A 82 -15.76 -3.43 -10.93
C GLY A 82 -14.58 -3.58 -11.91
N TRP A 83 -13.41 -2.99 -11.60
CA TRP A 83 -12.25 -3.01 -12.51
C TRP A 83 -11.36 -4.24 -12.37
N PHE A 84 -11.67 -5.14 -11.45
CA PHE A 84 -10.87 -6.34 -11.22
C PHE A 84 -10.63 -7.17 -12.50
N LYS A 85 -11.55 -7.10 -13.47
CA LYS A 85 -11.42 -7.80 -14.77
C LYS A 85 -10.27 -7.29 -15.64
N SER A 86 -9.83 -6.06 -15.45
CA SER A 86 -8.74 -5.44 -16.22
C SER A 86 -7.39 -5.55 -15.52
N LEU A 87 -7.39 -5.78 -14.21
CA LEU A 87 -6.17 -6.00 -13.44
C LEU A 87 -5.49 -7.28 -13.92
N ARG A 88 -4.17 -7.23 -14.10
CA ARG A 88 -3.36 -8.37 -14.55
C ARG A 88 -2.24 -8.70 -13.58
N LEU A 89 -1.75 -7.68 -12.89
CA LEU A 89 -0.57 -7.79 -12.06
C LEU A 89 -0.72 -6.94 -10.80
N ILE A 90 -0.23 -7.45 -9.67
CA ILE A 90 -0.04 -6.71 -8.44
C ILE A 90 1.35 -7.01 -7.89
N CYS A 91 2.09 -5.96 -7.55
CA CYS A 91 3.35 -6.02 -6.83
C CYS A 91 3.12 -5.49 -5.42
N VAL A 92 3.59 -6.23 -4.40
CA VAL A 92 3.43 -5.85 -2.99
C VAL A 92 4.75 -6.06 -2.28
N GLU A 93 5.22 -5.03 -1.58
CA GLU A 93 6.30 -5.17 -0.60
C GLU A 93 5.81 -6.07 0.55
N ALA A 94 6.44 -7.23 0.74
CA ALA A 94 6.06 -8.19 1.77
C ALA A 94 7.22 -9.13 2.11
N GLU A 95 7.44 -9.34 3.41
CA GLU A 95 8.49 -10.21 3.93
C GLU A 95 7.93 -11.35 4.80
N GLY A 96 8.67 -12.46 4.85
CA GLY A 96 8.36 -13.61 5.72
C GLY A 96 6.90 -14.09 5.59
N GLU A 97 6.19 -14.14 6.71
CA GLU A 97 4.80 -14.60 6.76
C GLU A 97 3.82 -13.71 5.98
N GLN A 98 4.16 -12.43 5.74
CA GLN A 98 3.29 -11.54 4.97
C GLN A 98 3.15 -12.02 3.52
N ARG A 99 4.20 -12.61 2.93
CA ARG A 99 4.15 -13.18 1.56
C ARG A 99 3.06 -14.23 1.40
N VAL A 100 2.93 -15.12 2.40
CA VAL A 100 1.91 -16.16 2.42
C VAL A 100 0.51 -15.54 2.53
N LYS A 101 0.35 -14.48 3.34
CA LYS A 101 -0.92 -13.77 3.48
C LYS A 101 -1.31 -13.04 2.18
N VAL A 102 -0.38 -12.35 1.55
CA VAL A 102 -0.58 -11.69 0.25
C VAL A 102 -1.02 -12.70 -0.81
N SER A 103 -0.27 -13.80 -0.97
CA SER A 103 -0.60 -14.84 -1.95
C SER A 103 -2.00 -15.44 -1.73
N LYS A 104 -2.35 -15.78 -0.48
CA LYS A 104 -3.68 -16.29 -0.13
C LYS A 104 -4.79 -15.28 -0.41
N LEU A 105 -4.57 -14.01 -0.06
CA LEU A 105 -5.53 -12.94 -0.28
C LEU A 105 -5.79 -12.72 -1.78
N LEU A 106 -4.72 -12.60 -2.57
CA LEU A 106 -4.80 -12.33 -4.01
C LEU A 106 -5.40 -13.50 -4.79
N LYS A 107 -5.07 -14.74 -4.42
CA LYS A 107 -5.71 -15.94 -4.97
C LYS A 107 -7.20 -15.94 -4.66
N LYS A 108 -7.61 -15.64 -3.43
CA LYS A 108 -9.03 -15.60 -3.03
C LYS A 108 -9.80 -14.46 -3.71
N ALA A 109 -9.18 -13.29 -3.82
CA ALA A 109 -9.85 -12.10 -4.33
C ALA A 109 -10.02 -12.12 -5.86
N TRP A 110 -8.98 -12.55 -6.58
CA TRP A 110 -8.89 -12.37 -8.04
C TRP A 110 -8.31 -13.55 -8.80
N ASP A 111 -8.12 -14.70 -8.15
CA ASP A 111 -7.46 -15.88 -8.74
C ASP A 111 -6.06 -15.55 -9.29
N PHE A 112 -5.33 -14.68 -8.59
CA PHE A 112 -3.95 -14.35 -8.92
C PHE A 112 -2.98 -15.32 -8.25
N PHE A 113 -1.91 -15.65 -8.96
CA PHE A 113 -0.86 -16.56 -8.52
C PHE A 113 0.47 -15.81 -8.40
N VAL A 114 1.36 -16.30 -7.53
CA VAL A 114 2.73 -15.78 -7.47
C VAL A 114 3.44 -16.12 -8.77
N ILE A 115 3.91 -15.10 -9.49
CA ILE A 115 4.64 -15.27 -10.76
C ILE A 115 6.09 -14.78 -10.66
N GLY A 116 6.44 -14.08 -9.58
CA GLY A 116 7.79 -13.61 -9.33
C GLY A 116 7.97 -13.10 -7.91
N GLU A 117 9.21 -13.12 -7.44
CA GLU A 117 9.60 -12.58 -6.14
C GLU A 117 10.95 -11.86 -6.28
N THR A 118 11.14 -10.81 -5.48
CA THR A 118 12.42 -10.11 -5.30
C THR A 118 12.81 -10.17 -3.81
N GLY A 119 13.86 -9.45 -3.41
CA GLY A 119 14.26 -9.34 -2.01
C GLY A 119 13.12 -8.89 -1.10
N GLU A 120 12.38 -7.84 -1.49
CA GLU A 120 11.34 -7.22 -0.66
C GLU A 120 9.94 -7.37 -1.25
N ASN A 121 9.81 -7.71 -2.54
CA ASN A 121 8.50 -7.72 -3.22
C ASN A 121 8.03 -9.13 -3.62
N ILE A 122 6.72 -9.35 -3.49
CA ILE A 122 5.99 -10.46 -4.12
C ILE A 122 5.16 -9.94 -5.30
N ILE A 123 5.25 -10.63 -6.43
CA ILE A 123 4.56 -10.26 -7.67
C ILE A 123 3.53 -11.35 -7.99
N CYS A 124 2.26 -10.96 -8.05
CA CYS A 124 1.15 -11.86 -8.33
C CYS A 124 0.35 -11.41 -9.55
N GLY A 125 -0.09 -12.36 -10.38
CA GLY A 125 -0.87 -12.05 -11.58
C GLY A 125 -1.66 -13.24 -12.11
N ILE A 126 -2.32 -13.02 -13.24
CA ILE A 126 -2.92 -14.09 -14.05
C ILE A 126 -1.78 -14.78 -14.82
N PRO A 127 -1.64 -16.12 -14.79
CA PRO A 127 -0.63 -16.85 -15.54
C PRO A 127 -0.72 -16.64 -17.06
#